data_AF-A0AAW8VU97-F1
#
_entry.id   AF-A0AAW8VU97-F1
#
_cell.length_a   1.000
_cell.length_b   1.000
_cell.length_c   1.000
_cell.angle_alpha   90.00
_cell.angle_beta   90.00
_cell.angle_gamma   90.00
#
_symmetry.space_group_name_H-M   'P 1'
#
loop_
_entity.id
_entity.type
_entity.pdbx_description
1 polymer ?
#
loop_
_entity_poly.entity_id
_entity_poly.type
_entity_poly.pdbx_seq_one_letter_code
_entity_poly.pdbx_strand_id
1 'polypeptide(L)'
;MKKIVFIPLDERPCNLEYPLRLFKNRDDITVVCPPKSILGKKKIPANIEQVRKFIVDQISGADILIFATEMLAYGGLLPSRIYSVTDSEAKVAAYRDYVIQLKKINPQLVILASNLIMRTPRYSSNDEEPDYYGEYGAKIFRYGWLIDQKKREILSPAELNELETIKKTVPQTYIYDYEQRRAANLKINMANMTLVKSKVIDYLAIPQDDSAPYGYTAMDQTVVYSAIKQNRLQNRVGTYPGADETGYTLLARAVQIVNKRQYKIYPFFASAVGQLQIPLYEDRPMVESVKSHILSAGAEIAATPTTADIILAVNTPGKKMIEAREQLTNPDVTYDTFRNLRAFVSEISSYLATGKLVTVADSAYANGGDLELISMLDEQNLLNQIDVYRAWNTNCNTVGSAIGSTIIQFDLPQEIRFQELINNLIDDVFYQTIVRKMITDDYLPKYNMTYFDLKGDADQVATQAEELLHKSTARYLRKTLTGMSNYQIGIEFPWNRMFEVNCQLNSMED
;
A
#
# COMPACT_ATOMS: atom_id res chain seq x y z
N MET A 1 -28.94 5.15 -0.45
CA MET A 1 -27.55 5.41 -0.06
C MET A 1 -27.09 4.29 0.87
N LYS A 2 -26.00 3.61 0.53
CA LYS A 2 -25.41 2.52 1.32
C LYS A 2 -24.34 3.08 2.25
N LYS A 3 -24.20 2.51 3.44
CA LYS A 3 -23.27 3.02 4.45
C LYS A 3 -22.13 2.05 4.69
N ILE A 4 -20.90 2.53 4.52
CA ILE A 4 -19.66 1.81 4.83
C ILE A 4 -19.02 2.47 6.05
N VAL A 5 -18.71 1.68 7.08
CA VAL A 5 -17.85 2.11 8.19
C VAL A 5 -16.42 1.68 7.86
N PHE A 6 -15.50 2.63 7.75
CA PHE A 6 -14.11 2.39 7.39
C PHE A 6 -13.17 2.75 8.55
N ILE A 7 -12.42 1.76 9.04
CA ILE A 7 -11.38 1.94 10.04
C ILE A 7 -10.02 1.75 9.36
N PRO A 8 -9.21 2.82 9.21
CA PRO A 8 -7.97 2.78 8.46
C PRO A 8 -6.87 2.00 9.19
N LEU A 9 -5.80 1.69 8.47
CA LEU A 9 -4.59 1.04 9.01
C LEU A 9 -3.88 1.93 10.05
N ASP A 10 -3.74 3.20 9.73
CA ASP A 10 -3.21 4.27 10.57
C ASP A 10 -3.71 5.63 10.08
N GLU A 11 -3.19 6.71 10.65
CA GLU A 11 -3.58 8.09 10.38
C GLU A 11 -2.89 8.72 9.16
N ARG A 12 -2.09 7.98 8.40
CA ARG A 12 -1.37 8.53 7.25
C ARG A 12 -2.33 8.82 6.08
N PRO A 13 -2.06 9.85 5.25
CA PRO A 13 -2.88 10.22 4.10
C PRO A 13 -3.19 9.06 3.15
N CYS A 14 -2.22 8.18 2.90
CA CYS A 14 -2.41 7.02 2.04
C CYS A 14 -3.43 6.01 2.57
N ASN A 15 -3.64 5.94 3.89
CA ASN A 15 -4.54 5.00 4.55
C ASN A 15 -5.90 5.60 4.94
N LEU A 16 -5.99 6.93 5.04
CA LEU A 16 -7.17 7.64 5.52
C LEU A 16 -7.69 8.64 4.47
N GLU A 17 -6.98 9.73 4.21
CA GLU A 17 -7.49 10.84 3.39
C GLU A 17 -7.66 10.47 1.93
N TYR A 18 -6.67 9.82 1.33
CA TYR A 18 -6.66 9.51 -0.10
C TYR A 18 -7.73 8.49 -0.46
N PRO A 19 -7.90 7.35 0.24
CA PRO A 19 -9.01 6.44 -0.03
C PRO A 19 -10.38 7.09 0.16
N LEU A 20 -10.55 7.94 1.19
CA LEU A 20 -11.83 8.61 1.46
C LEU A 20 -12.17 9.69 0.44
N ARG A 21 -11.16 10.39 -0.10
CA ARG A 21 -11.35 11.41 -1.14
C ARG A 21 -12.08 10.87 -2.36
N LEU A 22 -11.82 9.61 -2.72
CA LEU A 22 -12.46 8.93 -3.86
C LEU A 22 -13.98 8.77 -3.73
N PHE A 23 -14.52 8.88 -2.51
CA PHE A 23 -15.96 8.79 -2.25
C PHE A 23 -16.67 10.15 -2.20
N LYS A 24 -15.94 11.28 -2.25
CA LYS A 24 -16.54 12.63 -2.14
C LYS A 24 -17.58 12.92 -3.21
N ASN A 25 -17.39 12.38 -4.41
CA ASN A 25 -18.27 12.59 -5.57
C ASN A 25 -19.22 11.42 -5.84
N ARG A 26 -19.44 10.53 -4.85
CA ARG A 26 -20.39 9.42 -4.94
C ARG A 26 -21.68 9.73 -4.19
N ASP A 27 -22.81 9.60 -4.87
CA ASP A 27 -24.14 9.81 -4.28
C ASP A 27 -24.80 8.51 -3.77
N ASP A 28 -24.26 7.36 -4.16
CA ASP A 28 -24.82 6.04 -3.84
C ASP A 28 -24.28 5.46 -2.53
N ILE A 29 -23.08 5.84 -2.12
CA ILE A 29 -22.34 5.31 -0.97
C ILE A 29 -21.84 6.43 -0.06
N THR A 30 -22.12 6.33 1.24
CA THR A 30 -21.47 7.15 2.27
C THR A 30 -20.44 6.31 3.02
N VAL A 31 -19.21 6.82 3.11
CA VAL A 31 -18.17 6.24 3.97
C VAL A 31 -18.03 7.07 5.22
N VAL A 32 -18.13 6.44 6.38
CA VAL A 32 -17.85 7.08 7.68
C VAL A 32 -16.57 6.51 8.29
N CYS A 33 -15.72 7.38 8.81
CA CYS A 33 -14.47 7.00 9.45
C CYS A 33 -14.32 7.68 10.83
N PRO A 34 -13.51 7.13 11.75
CA PRO A 34 -13.17 7.80 12.99
C PRO A 34 -12.53 9.17 12.70
N PRO A 35 -12.77 10.20 13.52
CA PRO A 35 -12.03 11.45 13.41
C PRO A 35 -10.55 11.21 13.75
N LYS A 36 -9.64 11.93 13.08
CA LYS A 36 -8.18 11.84 13.33
C LYS A 36 -7.80 11.97 14.80
N SER A 37 -8.55 12.76 15.58
CA SER A 37 -8.29 13.00 17.01
C SER A 37 -8.34 11.75 17.89
N ILE A 38 -8.97 10.67 17.43
CA ILE A 38 -9.04 9.41 18.17
C ILE A 38 -8.17 8.30 17.55
N LEU A 39 -7.53 8.58 16.42
CA LEU A 39 -6.55 7.69 15.79
C LEU A 39 -5.17 7.82 16.47
N GLY A 40 -4.27 6.90 16.13
CA GLY A 40 -2.90 6.94 16.61
C GLY A 40 -2.09 8.07 15.98
N LYS A 41 -0.85 8.21 16.45
CA LYS A 41 0.14 9.07 15.81
C LYS A 41 1.51 8.39 15.81
N LYS A 42 1.95 7.90 14.64
CA LYS A 42 3.22 7.18 14.48
C LYS A 42 3.30 6.03 15.50
N LYS A 43 4.24 6.08 16.47
CA LYS A 43 4.39 5.08 17.55
C LYS A 43 3.38 5.23 18.71
N ILE A 44 2.63 6.34 18.76
CA ILE A 44 1.62 6.57 19.79
C ILE A 44 0.34 5.84 19.39
N PRO A 45 -0.16 4.88 20.21
CA PRO A 45 -1.37 4.14 19.89
C PRO A 45 -2.62 5.03 19.96
N ALA A 46 -3.60 4.72 19.11
CA ALA A 46 -4.95 5.25 19.18
C ALA A 46 -5.63 4.93 20.52
N ASN A 47 -6.68 5.68 20.84
CA ASN A 47 -7.60 5.29 21.91
C ASN A 47 -8.52 4.17 21.40
N ILE A 48 -8.08 2.92 21.59
CA ILE A 48 -8.79 1.71 21.10
C ILE A 48 -10.26 1.71 21.56
N GLU A 49 -10.54 2.09 22.80
CA GLU A 49 -11.92 2.10 23.33
C GLU A 49 -12.81 3.14 22.63
N GLN A 50 -12.27 4.33 22.31
CA GLN A 50 -13.01 5.32 21.53
C GLN A 50 -13.21 4.88 20.07
N VAL A 51 -12.21 4.24 19.45
CA VAL A 51 -12.36 3.67 18.10
C VAL A 51 -13.42 2.57 18.10
N ARG A 52 -13.41 1.68 19.09
CA ARG A 52 -14.40 0.61 19.24
C ARG A 52 -15.80 1.15 19.52
N LYS A 53 -15.91 2.20 20.33
CA LYS A 53 -17.17 2.91 20.56
C LYS A 53 -17.70 3.54 19.28
N PHE A 54 -16.84 4.21 18.52
CA PHE A 54 -17.21 4.78 17.22
C PHE A 54 -17.82 3.71 16.30
N ILE A 55 -17.21 2.54 16.18
CA ILE A 55 -17.75 1.45 15.37
C ILE A 55 -19.14 1.05 15.84
N VAL A 56 -19.31 0.78 17.14
CA VAL A 56 -20.61 0.38 17.73
C VAL A 56 -21.69 1.43 17.45
N ASP A 57 -21.35 2.71 17.60
CA ASP A 57 -22.27 3.82 17.34
C ASP A 57 -22.67 3.91 15.84
N GLN A 58 -21.80 3.46 14.92
CA GLN A 58 -22.03 3.58 13.49
C GLN A 58 -22.64 2.32 12.82
N ILE A 59 -22.49 1.12 13.39
CA ILE A 59 -22.79 -0.15 12.71
C ILE A 59 -24.28 -0.50 12.60
N SER A 60 -25.15 0.02 13.47
CA SER A 60 -26.57 -0.35 13.47
C SER A 60 -27.30 -0.01 12.16
N GLY A 61 -26.83 1.02 11.46
CA GLY A 61 -27.32 1.41 10.13
C GLY A 61 -26.30 1.21 9.01
N ALA A 62 -25.23 0.44 9.24
CA ALA A 62 -24.20 0.17 8.25
C ALA A 62 -24.50 -1.10 7.46
N ASP A 63 -24.15 -1.09 6.17
CA ASP A 63 -24.19 -2.28 5.31
C ASP A 63 -22.88 -3.05 5.39
N ILE A 64 -21.76 -2.34 5.46
CA ILE A 64 -20.41 -2.91 5.42
C ILE A 64 -19.54 -2.26 6.50
N LEU A 65 -18.78 -3.07 7.22
CA LEU A 65 -17.67 -2.65 8.07
C LEU A 65 -16.36 -3.12 7.44
N ILE A 66 -15.44 -2.18 7.24
CA ILE A 66 -14.07 -2.44 6.81
C ILE A 66 -13.15 -2.03 7.94
N PHE A 67 -12.24 -2.90 8.37
CA PHE A 67 -11.24 -2.51 9.38
C PHE A 67 -9.88 -3.14 9.16
N ALA A 68 -8.83 -2.38 9.50
CA ALA A 68 -7.51 -2.91 9.78
C ALA A 68 -7.43 -3.41 11.22
N THR A 69 -6.94 -4.64 11.40
CA THR A 69 -6.83 -5.27 12.72
C THR A 69 -5.82 -4.54 13.60
N GLU A 70 -4.79 -3.96 13.00
CA GLU A 70 -3.75 -3.19 13.64
C GLU A 70 -4.36 -2.04 14.47
N MET A 71 -5.32 -1.31 13.89
CA MET A 71 -6.03 -0.22 14.56
C MET A 71 -6.91 -0.74 15.72
N LEU A 72 -7.65 -1.84 15.52
CA LEU A 72 -8.58 -2.36 16.54
C LEU A 72 -7.94 -3.14 17.69
N ALA A 73 -6.77 -3.73 17.45
CA ALA A 73 -6.07 -4.56 18.42
C ALA A 73 -4.91 -3.82 19.10
N TYR A 74 -4.25 -2.90 18.39
CA TYR A 74 -3.03 -2.25 18.86
C TYR A 74 -3.08 -0.72 18.80
N GLY A 75 -4.07 -0.13 18.16
CA GLY A 75 -4.20 1.32 18.00
C GLY A 75 -3.38 1.90 16.84
N GLY A 76 -2.99 1.07 15.86
CA GLY A 76 -2.36 1.51 14.62
C GLY A 76 -1.26 0.56 14.13
N LEU A 77 -0.73 0.83 12.94
CA LEU A 77 0.32 0.02 12.31
C LEU A 77 1.60 -0.08 13.15
N LEU A 78 2.26 1.05 13.44
CA LEU A 78 3.50 1.06 14.23
C LEU A 78 3.29 0.56 15.67
N PRO A 79 2.19 0.94 16.38
CA PRO A 79 1.84 0.34 17.66
C PRO A 79 1.77 -1.19 17.64
N SER A 80 1.31 -1.78 16.53
CA SER A 80 1.28 -3.24 16.34
C SER A 80 2.66 -3.90 16.25
N ARG A 81 3.73 -3.10 16.08
CA ARG A 81 5.13 -3.58 16.07
C ARG A 81 5.80 -3.43 17.44
N ILE A 82 5.42 -2.41 18.21
CA ILE A 82 6.08 -2.05 19.49
C ILE A 82 5.27 -2.39 20.76
N TYR A 83 4.09 -3.00 20.64
CA TYR A 83 3.25 -3.38 21.78
C TYR A 83 3.93 -4.33 22.79
N SER A 84 3.48 -4.27 24.05
CA SER A 84 3.88 -5.28 25.05
C SER A 84 3.16 -6.60 24.81
N VAL A 85 3.93 -7.68 24.63
CA VAL A 85 3.43 -9.04 24.42
C VAL A 85 2.85 -9.69 25.67
N THR A 86 2.95 -9.03 26.83
CA THR A 86 2.30 -9.45 28.07
C THR A 86 0.78 -9.54 27.85
N ASP A 87 0.20 -10.64 28.32
CA ASP A 87 -1.23 -10.98 28.22
C ASP A 87 -1.76 -11.06 26.77
N SER A 88 -0.91 -11.44 25.81
CA SER A 88 -1.29 -11.57 24.39
C SER A 88 -2.55 -12.43 24.19
N GLU A 89 -2.70 -13.54 24.92
CA GLU A 89 -3.89 -14.41 24.84
C GLU A 89 -5.18 -13.70 25.24
N ALA A 90 -5.17 -12.97 26.36
CA ALA A 90 -6.34 -12.24 26.84
C ALA A 90 -6.73 -11.11 25.87
N LYS A 91 -5.73 -10.41 25.31
CA LYS A 91 -5.96 -9.36 24.29
C LYS A 91 -6.54 -9.94 23.00
N VAL A 92 -6.02 -11.07 22.51
CA VAL A 92 -6.55 -11.78 21.33
C VAL A 92 -8.00 -12.22 21.57
N ALA A 93 -8.29 -12.77 22.75
CA ALA A 93 -9.65 -13.17 23.11
C ALA A 93 -10.62 -11.97 23.17
N ALA A 94 -10.23 -10.89 23.85
CA ALA A 94 -11.04 -9.67 23.95
C ALA A 94 -11.31 -9.05 22.58
N TYR A 95 -10.30 -8.99 21.70
CA TYR A 95 -10.46 -8.56 20.31
C TYR A 95 -11.46 -9.44 19.56
N ARG A 96 -11.30 -10.77 19.62
CA ARG A 96 -12.20 -11.71 18.93
C ARG A 96 -13.64 -11.57 19.41
N ASP A 97 -13.84 -11.49 20.71
CA ASP A 97 -15.18 -11.39 21.32
C ASP A 97 -15.85 -10.07 20.95
N TYR A 98 -15.08 -8.98 20.87
CA TYR A 98 -15.54 -7.70 20.34
C TYR A 98 -16.02 -7.81 18.88
N VAL A 99 -15.24 -8.41 17.98
CA VAL A 99 -15.66 -8.58 16.57
C VAL A 99 -16.92 -9.45 16.45
N ILE A 100 -17.03 -10.51 17.25
CA ILE A 100 -18.26 -11.33 17.34
C ILE A 100 -19.46 -10.48 17.78
N GLN A 101 -19.27 -9.60 18.76
CA GLN A 101 -20.32 -8.71 19.24
C GLN A 101 -20.84 -7.77 18.15
N LEU A 102 -19.98 -7.26 17.25
CA LEU A 102 -20.41 -6.41 16.14
C LEU A 102 -21.43 -7.13 15.23
N LYS A 103 -21.16 -8.40 14.90
CA LYS A 103 -22.08 -9.23 14.11
C LYS A 103 -23.37 -9.57 14.88
N LYS A 104 -23.33 -9.61 16.21
CA LYS A 104 -24.56 -9.76 17.03
C LYS A 104 -25.42 -8.49 17.02
N ILE A 105 -24.78 -7.31 17.06
CA ILE A 105 -25.46 -6.01 17.01
C ILE A 105 -26.13 -5.81 15.64
N ASN A 106 -25.42 -6.14 14.55
CA ASN A 106 -25.95 -6.11 13.20
C ASN A 106 -25.68 -7.45 12.48
N PRO A 107 -26.64 -8.40 12.51
CA PRO A 107 -26.49 -9.71 11.87
C PRO A 107 -26.30 -9.70 10.35
N GLN A 108 -26.73 -8.62 9.68
CA GLN A 108 -26.62 -8.46 8.23
C GLN A 108 -25.34 -7.72 7.80
N LEU A 109 -24.56 -7.22 8.75
CA LEU A 109 -23.33 -6.47 8.48
C LEU A 109 -22.33 -7.33 7.73
N VAL A 110 -21.89 -6.90 6.55
CA VAL A 110 -20.74 -7.53 5.86
C VAL A 110 -19.46 -7.00 6.49
N ILE A 111 -18.57 -7.90 6.93
CA ILE A 111 -17.30 -7.53 7.56
C ILE A 111 -16.13 -7.89 6.64
N LEU A 112 -15.40 -6.87 6.18
CA LEU A 112 -14.15 -7.02 5.44
C LEU A 112 -13.00 -6.60 6.36
N ALA A 113 -12.03 -7.48 6.58
CA ALA A 113 -10.93 -7.20 7.50
C ALA A 113 -9.58 -7.30 6.80
N SER A 114 -8.59 -6.59 7.32
CA SER A 114 -7.18 -6.84 7.04
C SER A 114 -6.39 -7.10 8.31
N ASN A 115 -5.32 -7.90 8.18
CA ASN A 115 -4.31 -8.05 9.22
C ASN A 115 -2.98 -8.41 8.57
N LEU A 116 -1.94 -7.62 8.81
CA LEU A 116 -0.61 -7.83 8.27
C LEU A 116 0.08 -9.02 8.93
N ILE A 117 0.85 -9.74 8.12
CA ILE A 117 2.05 -10.41 8.64
C ILE A 117 3.04 -9.31 8.97
N MET A 118 3.50 -9.28 10.23
CA MET A 118 4.46 -8.29 10.71
C MET A 118 5.70 -8.24 9.80
N ARG A 119 6.18 -7.04 9.47
CA ARG A 119 7.36 -6.89 8.61
C ARG A 119 8.68 -7.21 9.29
N THR A 120 9.71 -7.45 8.49
CA THR A 120 11.12 -7.56 8.93
C THR A 120 12.02 -6.78 7.96
N PRO A 121 12.18 -5.46 8.15
CA PRO A 121 13.00 -4.65 7.26
C PRO A 121 14.47 -5.06 7.26
N ARG A 122 15.11 -4.96 6.09
CA ARG A 122 16.50 -5.41 5.84
C ARG A 122 17.56 -4.49 6.45
N TYR A 123 17.16 -3.29 6.85
CA TYR A 123 18.02 -2.22 7.35
C TYR A 123 17.84 -2.02 8.85
N SER A 124 18.81 -1.38 9.50
CA SER A 124 18.69 -0.98 10.90
C SER A 124 18.11 0.43 10.99
N SER A 125 16.89 0.54 11.53
CA SER A 125 16.24 1.80 11.88
C SER A 125 15.20 1.52 12.96
N ASN A 126 15.10 2.40 13.93
CA ASN A 126 14.06 2.38 14.96
C ASN A 126 12.98 3.43 14.72
N ASP A 127 12.86 4.00 13.52
CA ASP A 127 11.82 5.01 13.25
C ASP A 127 10.41 4.42 13.39
N GLU A 128 10.25 3.17 12.94
CA GLU A 128 8.98 2.41 12.98
C GLU A 128 9.04 1.17 13.87
N GLU A 129 10.24 0.68 14.17
CA GLU A 129 10.50 -0.59 14.86
C GLU A 129 10.90 -0.38 16.34
N PRO A 130 10.98 -1.43 17.19
CA PRO A 130 11.50 -1.31 18.55
C PRO A 130 12.91 -0.70 18.58
N ASP A 131 13.28 -0.04 19.69
CA ASP A 131 14.51 0.77 19.75
C ASP A 131 15.78 -0.01 19.40
N TYR A 132 15.89 -1.27 19.83
CA TYR A 132 17.05 -2.12 19.52
C TYR A 132 17.20 -2.39 18.01
N TYR A 133 16.13 -2.25 17.22
CA TYR A 133 16.16 -2.48 15.78
C TYR A 133 17.01 -1.42 15.06
N GLY A 134 17.17 -0.23 15.65
CA GLY A 134 18.05 0.83 15.15
C GLY A 134 19.52 0.43 15.07
N GLU A 135 19.97 -0.48 15.92
CA GLU A 135 21.33 -1.01 15.92
C GLU A 135 21.40 -2.41 15.30
N TYR A 136 20.48 -3.29 15.69
CA TYR A 136 20.55 -4.72 15.37
C TYR A 136 19.64 -5.16 14.22
N GLY A 137 18.80 -4.28 13.65
CA GLY A 137 17.76 -4.61 12.69
C GLY A 137 18.23 -5.45 11.49
N ALA A 138 19.27 -5.00 10.79
CA ALA A 138 19.83 -5.73 9.65
C ALA A 138 20.33 -7.14 10.04
N LYS A 139 20.90 -7.29 11.24
CA LYS A 139 21.35 -8.59 11.76
C LYS A 139 20.17 -9.48 12.17
N ILE A 140 19.10 -8.91 12.75
CA ILE A 140 17.87 -9.64 13.08
C ILE A 140 17.21 -10.17 11.80
N PHE A 141 17.13 -9.35 10.75
CA PHE A 141 16.67 -9.78 9.42
C PHE A 141 17.51 -10.94 8.89
N ARG A 142 18.84 -10.80 8.87
CA ARG A 142 19.75 -11.86 8.40
C ARG A 142 19.68 -13.13 9.25
N TYR A 143 19.52 -13.01 10.56
CA TYR A 143 19.28 -14.16 11.44
C TYR A 143 18.05 -14.94 11.00
N GLY A 144 16.90 -14.26 10.85
CA GLY A 144 15.66 -14.88 10.39
C GLY A 144 15.82 -15.54 9.02
N TRP A 145 16.46 -14.84 8.07
CA TRP A 145 16.74 -15.37 6.73
C TRP A 145 17.53 -16.68 6.79
N LEU A 146 18.67 -16.68 7.47
CA LEU A 146 19.57 -17.83 7.54
C LEU A 146 18.94 -19.02 8.28
N ILE A 147 18.12 -18.75 9.31
CA ILE A 147 17.36 -19.80 10.00
C ILE A 147 16.31 -20.42 9.07
N ASP A 148 15.61 -19.63 8.26
CA ASP A 148 14.61 -20.16 7.31
C ASP A 148 15.28 -20.93 6.17
N GLN A 149 16.31 -20.33 5.57
CA GLN A 149 17.08 -20.94 4.49
C GLN A 149 17.69 -22.28 4.94
N LYS A 150 18.27 -22.36 6.14
CA LYS A 150 18.82 -23.61 6.70
C LYS A 150 17.79 -24.73 6.83
N LYS A 151 16.49 -24.41 7.00
CA LYS A 151 15.42 -25.41 7.07
C LYS A 151 15.03 -25.96 5.69
N ARG A 152 15.28 -25.19 4.63
CA ARG A 152 14.84 -25.48 3.26
C ARG A 152 15.98 -25.96 2.37
N GLU A 153 17.19 -25.52 2.66
CA GLU A 153 18.38 -25.63 1.83
C GLU A 153 19.65 -25.78 2.67
N ILE A 154 20.77 -26.08 2.00
CA ILE A 154 22.09 -26.17 2.62
C ILE A 154 22.72 -24.78 2.60
N LEU A 155 23.06 -24.25 3.79
CA LEU A 155 23.84 -23.03 3.91
C LEU A 155 25.30 -23.25 3.46
N SER A 156 25.86 -22.25 2.78
CA SER A 156 27.29 -22.20 2.49
C SER A 156 28.13 -22.00 3.77
N PRO A 157 29.45 -22.30 3.73
CA PRO A 157 30.34 -22.04 4.87
C PRO A 157 30.35 -20.56 5.31
N ALA A 158 30.22 -19.63 4.35
CA ALA A 158 30.16 -18.20 4.64
C ALA A 158 28.88 -17.82 5.39
N GLU A 159 27.72 -18.34 4.96
CA GLU A 159 26.42 -18.14 5.61
C GLU A 159 26.36 -18.78 7.00
N LEU A 160 26.98 -19.95 7.18
CA LEU A 160 27.11 -20.57 8.51
C LEU A 160 27.94 -19.69 9.45
N ASN A 161 29.08 -19.17 8.98
CA ASN A 161 29.91 -18.27 9.76
C ASN A 161 29.20 -16.93 10.07
N GLU A 162 28.44 -16.40 9.11
CA GLU A 162 27.57 -15.22 9.32
C GLU A 162 26.56 -15.48 10.44
N LEU A 163 25.85 -16.62 10.39
CA LEU A 163 24.86 -16.99 11.40
C LEU A 163 25.48 -17.10 12.80
N GLU A 164 26.64 -17.75 12.93
CA GLU A 164 27.33 -17.87 14.22
C GLU A 164 27.88 -16.53 14.72
N THR A 165 28.27 -15.62 13.82
CA THR A 165 28.66 -14.24 14.18
C THR A 165 27.46 -13.46 14.69
N ILE A 166 26.30 -13.58 14.02
CA ILE A 166 25.07 -12.90 14.44
C ILE A 166 24.64 -13.36 15.83
N LYS A 167 24.64 -14.68 16.10
CA LYS A 167 24.32 -15.25 17.43
C LYS A 167 25.21 -14.74 18.57
N LYS A 168 26.45 -14.36 18.28
CA LYS A 168 27.39 -13.80 19.27
C LYS A 168 27.24 -12.29 19.46
N THR A 169 26.76 -11.58 18.44
CA THR A 169 26.76 -10.11 18.42
C THR A 169 25.40 -9.48 18.69
N VAL A 170 24.29 -10.17 18.38
CA VAL A 170 22.95 -9.70 18.70
C VAL A 170 22.55 -10.25 20.07
N PRO A 171 22.18 -9.40 21.05
CA PRO A 171 21.66 -9.87 22.32
C PRO A 171 20.47 -10.82 22.14
N GLN A 172 20.54 -11.99 22.76
CA GLN A 172 19.49 -13.03 22.64
C GLN A 172 18.12 -12.52 23.11
N THR A 173 18.09 -11.57 24.04
CA THR A 173 16.87 -10.91 24.51
C THR A 173 16.15 -10.14 23.40
N TYR A 174 16.88 -9.54 22.45
CA TYR A 174 16.30 -8.81 21.32
C TYR A 174 15.75 -9.76 20.25
N ILE A 175 16.45 -10.87 19.96
CA ILE A 175 15.91 -11.94 19.10
C ILE A 175 14.63 -12.50 19.71
N TYR A 176 14.66 -12.82 21.02
CA TYR A 176 13.50 -13.35 21.72
C TYR A 176 12.32 -12.37 21.74
N ASP A 177 12.53 -11.10 22.10
CA ASP A 177 11.47 -10.09 22.08
C ASP A 177 10.86 -9.95 20.67
N TYR A 178 11.69 -9.90 19.62
CA TYR A 178 11.23 -9.83 18.25
C TYR A 178 10.39 -11.06 17.86
N GLU A 179 10.87 -12.28 18.13
CA GLU A 179 10.14 -13.53 17.88
C GLU A 179 8.82 -13.61 18.67
N GLN A 180 8.77 -13.11 19.90
CA GLN A 180 7.53 -13.08 20.69
C GLN A 180 6.49 -12.11 20.10
N ARG A 181 6.91 -10.94 19.61
CA ARG A 181 6.01 -9.98 18.92
C ARG A 181 5.40 -10.61 17.68
N ARG A 182 6.21 -11.34 16.91
CA ARG A 182 5.74 -12.07 15.73
C ARG A 182 4.77 -13.18 16.09
N ALA A 183 5.10 -13.99 17.09
CA ALA A 183 4.22 -15.05 17.57
C ALA A 183 2.86 -14.49 18.01
N ALA A 184 2.83 -13.35 18.70
CA ALA A 184 1.57 -12.73 19.10
C ALA A 184 0.81 -12.06 17.94
N ASN A 185 1.48 -11.51 16.92
CA ASN A 185 0.82 -11.09 15.66
C ASN A 185 0.21 -12.31 14.93
N LEU A 186 0.91 -13.43 14.85
CA LEU A 186 0.40 -14.67 14.27
C LEU A 186 -0.84 -15.19 15.01
N LYS A 187 -0.90 -15.09 16.34
CA LYS A 187 -2.10 -15.46 17.11
C LYS A 187 -3.33 -14.64 16.70
N ILE A 188 -3.17 -13.33 16.46
CA ILE A 188 -4.27 -12.50 15.95
C ILE A 188 -4.65 -12.93 14.53
N ASN A 189 -3.69 -13.19 13.64
CA ASN A 189 -3.97 -13.73 12.31
C ASN A 189 -4.80 -15.03 12.38
N MET A 190 -4.47 -15.93 13.31
CA MET A 190 -5.24 -17.18 13.52
C MET A 190 -6.62 -16.94 14.14
N ALA A 191 -6.77 -15.93 15.02
CA ALA A 191 -8.07 -15.52 15.53
C ALA A 191 -8.97 -14.99 14.40
N ASN A 192 -8.43 -14.17 13.51
CA ASN A 192 -9.12 -13.71 12.31
C ASN A 192 -9.49 -14.86 11.37
N MET A 193 -8.60 -15.84 11.17
CA MET A 193 -8.91 -17.06 10.41
C MET A 193 -10.11 -17.81 11.01
N THR A 194 -10.18 -17.87 12.34
CA THR A 194 -11.30 -18.49 13.06
C THR A 194 -12.61 -17.72 12.84
N LEU A 195 -12.55 -16.38 12.87
CA LEU A 195 -13.69 -15.50 12.59
C LEU A 195 -14.18 -15.60 11.14
N VAL A 196 -13.28 -15.81 10.18
CA VAL A 196 -13.66 -16.08 8.78
C VAL A 196 -14.37 -17.43 8.69
N LYS A 197 -13.79 -18.48 9.30
CA LYS A 197 -14.37 -19.83 9.32
C LYS A 197 -15.78 -19.85 9.91
N SER A 198 -16.03 -19.10 10.98
CA SER A 198 -17.35 -18.97 11.61
C SER A 198 -18.29 -18.00 10.89
N LYS A 199 -17.88 -17.41 9.75
CA LYS A 199 -18.65 -16.44 8.95
C LYS A 199 -18.97 -15.13 9.68
N VAL A 200 -18.18 -14.78 10.69
CA VAL A 200 -18.25 -13.47 11.34
C VAL A 200 -17.59 -12.43 10.43
N ILE A 201 -16.35 -12.71 9.98
CA ILE A 201 -15.67 -11.93 8.95
C ILE A 201 -16.00 -12.56 7.59
N ASP A 202 -16.47 -11.76 6.63
CA ASP A 202 -16.89 -12.22 5.30
C ASP A 202 -15.70 -12.45 4.37
N TYR A 203 -14.72 -11.53 4.40
CA TYR A 203 -13.45 -11.62 3.68
C TYR A 203 -12.30 -11.07 4.54
N LEU A 204 -11.13 -11.73 4.47
CA LEU A 204 -9.92 -11.30 5.17
C LEU A 204 -8.76 -11.13 4.17
N ALA A 205 -8.17 -9.95 4.13
CA ALA A 205 -6.87 -9.74 3.53
C ALA A 205 -5.77 -9.97 4.58
N ILE A 206 -4.73 -10.74 4.21
CA ILE A 206 -3.52 -10.89 5.02
C ILE A 206 -2.33 -10.41 4.17
N PRO A 207 -2.09 -9.09 4.10
CA PRO A 207 -0.98 -8.55 3.33
C PRO A 207 0.37 -8.77 4.05
N GLN A 208 1.47 -8.57 3.33
CA GLN A 208 2.83 -8.75 3.84
C GLN A 208 3.65 -7.49 3.60
N ASP A 209 3.90 -6.78 4.69
CA ASP A 209 4.70 -5.56 4.74
C ASP A 209 6.21 -5.94 4.71
N ASP A 210 6.98 -5.29 3.84
CA ASP A 210 8.39 -5.60 3.51
C ASP A 210 8.73 -7.11 3.50
N SER A 211 8.24 -7.81 2.49
CA SER A 211 8.40 -9.26 2.37
C SER A 211 9.71 -9.67 1.67
N ALA A 212 10.07 -10.94 1.82
CA ALA A 212 11.28 -11.51 1.25
C ALA A 212 11.13 -13.04 1.04
N PRO A 213 11.87 -13.65 0.08
CA PRO A 213 11.76 -15.08 -0.21
C PRO A 213 12.11 -16.04 0.94
N TYR A 214 12.91 -15.57 1.89
CA TYR A 214 13.24 -16.26 3.15
C TYR A 214 13.15 -15.27 4.31
N GLY A 215 13.08 -15.84 5.51
CA GLY A 215 13.12 -15.08 6.75
C GLY A 215 11.81 -15.11 7.50
N TYR A 216 11.70 -14.25 8.50
CA TYR A 216 10.58 -14.29 9.44
C TYR A 216 9.21 -14.12 8.76
N THR A 217 9.07 -13.20 7.81
CA THR A 217 7.83 -13.03 7.04
C THR A 217 7.48 -14.31 6.27
N ALA A 218 8.46 -14.99 5.65
CA ALA A 218 8.24 -16.25 4.93
C ALA A 218 7.85 -17.42 5.87
N MET A 219 8.45 -17.48 7.06
CA MET A 219 8.07 -18.47 8.09
C MET A 219 6.61 -18.28 8.53
N ASP A 220 6.22 -17.06 8.84
CA ASP A 220 4.85 -16.73 9.26
C ASP A 220 3.85 -16.96 8.13
N GLN A 221 4.23 -16.62 6.91
CA GLN A 221 3.46 -16.89 5.70
C GLN A 221 3.18 -18.40 5.54
N THR A 222 4.16 -19.26 5.84
CA THR A 222 3.98 -20.72 5.78
C THR A 222 2.88 -21.19 6.75
N VAL A 223 2.83 -20.61 7.96
CA VAL A 223 1.78 -20.88 8.95
C VAL A 223 0.42 -20.43 8.42
N VAL A 224 0.33 -19.20 7.89
CA VAL A 224 -0.90 -18.64 7.32
C VAL A 224 -1.42 -19.48 6.17
N TYR A 225 -0.60 -19.80 5.17
CA TYR A 225 -1.04 -20.62 4.03
C TYR A 225 -1.47 -22.03 4.45
N SER A 226 -0.81 -22.62 5.44
CA SER A 226 -1.20 -23.91 5.99
C SER A 226 -2.59 -23.84 6.62
N ALA A 227 -2.85 -22.81 7.43
CA ALA A 227 -4.15 -22.58 8.05
C ALA A 227 -5.26 -22.35 7.01
N ILE A 228 -5.01 -21.57 5.96
CA ILE A 228 -5.95 -21.33 4.86
C ILE A 228 -6.33 -22.67 4.20
N LYS A 229 -5.33 -23.49 3.83
CA LYS A 229 -5.54 -24.77 3.15
C LYS A 229 -6.30 -25.77 4.02
N GLN A 230 -5.90 -25.91 5.29
CA GLN A 230 -6.53 -26.84 6.24
C GLN A 230 -7.99 -26.49 6.50
N ASN A 231 -8.33 -25.20 6.55
CA ASN A 231 -9.70 -24.74 6.79
C ASN A 231 -10.51 -24.50 5.50
N ARG A 232 -9.92 -24.73 4.32
CA ARG A 232 -10.53 -24.51 2.99
C ARG A 232 -11.05 -23.08 2.78
N LEU A 233 -10.22 -22.10 3.14
CA LEU A 233 -10.59 -20.67 3.14
C LEU A 233 -10.06 -19.87 1.94
N GLN A 234 -9.56 -20.54 0.90
CA GLN A 234 -8.91 -19.91 -0.27
C GLN A 234 -9.77 -18.86 -0.97
N ASN A 235 -11.10 -18.99 -0.95
CA ASN A 235 -12.01 -18.04 -1.58
C ASN A 235 -12.37 -16.82 -0.70
N ARG A 236 -11.97 -16.84 0.58
CA ARG A 236 -12.36 -15.85 1.59
C ARG A 236 -11.18 -15.21 2.32
N VAL A 237 -9.97 -15.69 2.03
CA VAL A 237 -8.72 -15.17 2.58
C VAL A 237 -7.71 -14.97 1.46
N GLY A 238 -7.31 -13.71 1.25
CA GLY A 238 -6.25 -13.34 0.31
C GLY A 238 -4.92 -13.12 1.05
N THR A 239 -3.81 -13.60 0.50
CA THR A 239 -2.46 -13.40 1.07
C THR A 239 -1.48 -13.01 -0.04
N TYR A 240 -0.88 -11.83 0.09
CA TYR A 240 -0.07 -11.16 -0.94
C TYR A 240 0.87 -10.12 -0.31
N PRO A 241 1.95 -9.65 -0.99
CA PRO A 241 2.75 -8.53 -0.54
C PRO A 241 1.96 -7.23 -0.62
N GLY A 242 2.22 -6.28 0.27
CA GLY A 242 1.46 -5.02 0.35
C GLY A 242 1.13 -4.66 1.78
N ALA A 243 0.62 -3.45 1.99
CA ALA A 243 0.11 -3.02 3.29
C ALA A 243 -0.91 -1.89 3.11
N ASP A 244 -0.45 -0.73 2.64
CA ASP A 244 -1.24 0.49 2.64
C ASP A 244 -2.33 0.48 1.55
N GLU A 245 -2.13 -0.26 0.44
CA GLU A 245 -3.17 -0.42 -0.58
C GLU A 245 -4.39 -1.21 -0.13
N THR A 246 -4.28 -1.92 0.99
CA THR A 246 -5.34 -2.84 1.42
C THR A 246 -6.64 -2.09 1.74
N GLY A 247 -6.57 -0.83 2.20
CA GLY A 247 -7.74 0.04 2.33
C GLY A 247 -8.47 0.21 0.99
N TYR A 248 -7.72 0.52 -0.09
CA TYR A 248 -8.28 0.70 -1.44
C TYR A 248 -8.94 -0.57 -1.97
N THR A 249 -8.28 -1.71 -1.85
CA THR A 249 -8.82 -2.98 -2.37
C THR A 249 -10.06 -3.43 -1.61
N LEU A 250 -10.10 -3.29 -0.28
CA LEU A 250 -11.30 -3.61 0.50
C LEU A 250 -12.45 -2.63 0.25
N LEU A 251 -12.17 -1.34 0.08
CA LEU A 251 -13.18 -0.35 -0.31
C LEU A 251 -13.75 -0.64 -1.71
N ALA A 252 -12.92 -1.00 -2.67
CA ALA A 252 -13.36 -1.43 -4.00
C ALA A 252 -14.22 -2.70 -3.95
N ARG A 253 -13.86 -3.68 -3.11
CA ARG A 253 -14.70 -4.85 -2.86
C ARG A 253 -16.05 -4.46 -2.29
N ALA A 254 -16.08 -3.51 -1.36
CA ALA A 254 -17.31 -3.01 -0.76
C ALA A 254 -18.22 -2.32 -1.80
N VAL A 255 -17.66 -1.49 -2.69
CA VAL A 255 -18.39 -0.88 -3.81
C VAL A 255 -19.03 -1.96 -4.69
N GLN A 256 -18.30 -3.01 -5.04
CA GLN A 256 -18.83 -4.13 -5.83
C GLN A 256 -19.97 -4.88 -5.14
N ILE A 257 -19.86 -5.10 -3.83
CA ILE A 257 -20.92 -5.73 -3.01
C ILE A 257 -22.17 -4.85 -2.99
N VAL A 258 -22.01 -3.53 -2.77
CA VAL A 258 -23.09 -2.56 -2.76
C VAL A 258 -23.82 -2.52 -4.12
N ASN A 259 -23.05 -2.41 -5.20
CA ASN A 259 -23.57 -2.28 -6.56
C ASN A 259 -24.03 -3.62 -7.15
N LYS A 260 -23.76 -4.73 -6.47
CA LYS A 260 -24.02 -6.10 -6.96
C LYS A 260 -23.43 -6.33 -8.35
N ARG A 261 -22.26 -5.75 -8.61
CA ARG A 261 -21.54 -5.84 -9.89
C ARG A 261 -20.13 -6.33 -9.63
N GLN A 262 -19.71 -7.33 -10.39
CA GLN A 262 -18.33 -7.79 -10.42
C GLN A 262 -17.66 -7.26 -11.70
N TYR A 263 -16.66 -6.40 -11.54
CA TYR A 263 -15.89 -5.85 -12.66
C TYR A 263 -14.86 -6.88 -13.15
N LYS A 264 -14.61 -6.86 -14.46
CA LYS A 264 -13.60 -7.69 -15.14
C LYS A 264 -12.41 -6.85 -15.56
N ILE A 265 -11.21 -7.25 -15.14
CA ILE A 265 -9.97 -6.51 -15.37
C ILE A 265 -9.05 -7.32 -16.28
N TYR A 266 -8.61 -6.74 -17.39
CA TYR A 266 -7.58 -7.33 -18.26
C TYR A 266 -6.22 -6.66 -17.99
N PRO A 267 -5.26 -7.36 -17.35
CA PRO A 267 -3.91 -6.85 -17.20
C PRO A 267 -3.06 -7.12 -18.44
N PHE A 268 -2.26 -6.14 -18.85
CA PHE A 268 -1.13 -6.33 -19.77
C PHE A 268 0.11 -5.61 -19.23
N PHE A 269 1.30 -6.06 -19.64
CA PHE A 269 2.56 -5.67 -19.03
C PHE A 269 3.51 -5.04 -20.05
N ALA A 270 4.27 -4.03 -19.64
CA ALA A 270 5.29 -3.38 -20.48
C ALA A 270 6.45 -4.30 -20.90
N SER A 271 6.60 -5.45 -20.22
CA SER A 271 7.60 -6.47 -20.53
C SER A 271 7.12 -7.89 -20.22
N ALA A 272 7.40 -8.80 -21.14
CA ALA A 272 7.17 -10.23 -20.95
C ALA A 272 8.03 -10.84 -19.83
N VAL A 273 9.25 -10.33 -19.62
CA VAL A 273 10.16 -10.78 -18.55
C VAL A 273 9.92 -9.98 -17.26
N GLY A 274 9.57 -8.69 -17.39
CA GLY A 274 9.30 -7.81 -16.26
C GLY A 274 8.19 -8.33 -15.36
N GLN A 275 7.11 -8.87 -15.93
CA GLN A 275 6.01 -9.47 -15.14
C GLN A 275 6.44 -10.68 -14.28
N LEU A 276 7.58 -11.31 -14.60
CA LEU A 276 8.14 -12.45 -13.88
C LEU A 276 9.18 -12.05 -12.82
N GLN A 277 9.61 -10.78 -12.82
CA GLN A 277 10.55 -10.28 -11.81
C GLN A 277 9.88 -10.21 -10.44
N ILE A 278 10.69 -10.41 -9.40
CA ILE A 278 10.31 -10.16 -8.01
C ILE A 278 10.69 -8.70 -7.70
N PRO A 279 9.71 -7.81 -7.44
CA PRO A 279 9.97 -6.42 -7.09
C PRO A 279 10.83 -6.25 -5.84
N LEU A 280 11.40 -5.05 -5.65
CA LEU A 280 11.94 -4.67 -4.35
C LEU A 280 10.82 -4.74 -3.29
N TYR A 281 11.18 -5.17 -2.07
CA TYR A 281 10.27 -5.31 -0.93
C TYR A 281 9.19 -6.41 -1.07
N GLU A 282 9.28 -7.25 -2.10
CA GLU A 282 8.32 -8.32 -2.39
C GLU A 282 8.97 -9.72 -2.42
N ASP A 283 8.14 -10.75 -2.36
CA ASP A 283 8.55 -12.15 -2.26
C ASP A 283 8.18 -13.00 -3.49
N ARG A 284 7.46 -12.44 -4.48
CA ARG A 284 6.89 -13.19 -5.61
C ARG A 284 6.87 -12.39 -6.91
N PRO A 285 6.69 -13.07 -8.06
CA PRO A 285 6.56 -12.41 -9.35
C PRO A 285 5.39 -11.41 -9.40
N MET A 286 5.60 -10.26 -10.06
CA MET A 286 4.58 -9.22 -10.24
C MET A 286 3.23 -9.74 -10.74
N VAL A 287 3.24 -10.65 -11.72
CA VAL A 287 2.02 -11.21 -12.30
C VAL A 287 1.13 -11.89 -11.25
N GLU A 288 1.72 -12.55 -10.25
CA GLU A 288 0.97 -13.20 -9.17
C GLU A 288 0.45 -12.18 -8.15
N SER A 289 1.21 -11.11 -7.90
CA SER A 289 0.74 -9.96 -7.12
C SER A 289 -0.46 -9.27 -7.80
N VAL A 290 -0.42 -9.04 -9.12
CA VAL A 290 -1.53 -8.45 -9.88
C VAL A 290 -2.79 -9.30 -9.78
N LYS A 291 -2.68 -10.62 -10.00
CA LYS A 291 -3.82 -11.55 -9.83
C LYS A 291 -4.40 -11.47 -8.42
N SER A 292 -3.53 -11.46 -7.41
CA SER A 292 -3.95 -11.40 -6.01
C SER A 292 -4.70 -10.11 -5.70
N HIS A 293 -4.27 -8.96 -6.23
CA HIS A 293 -4.94 -7.67 -5.98
C HIS A 293 -6.27 -7.53 -6.73
N ILE A 294 -6.37 -8.03 -7.97
CA ILE A 294 -7.65 -8.09 -8.71
C ILE A 294 -8.67 -8.91 -7.89
N LEU A 295 -8.27 -10.10 -7.44
CA LEU A 295 -9.12 -10.97 -6.63
C LEU A 295 -9.44 -10.35 -5.28
N SER A 296 -8.48 -9.71 -4.60
CA SER A 296 -8.69 -9.05 -3.31
C SER A 296 -9.65 -7.88 -3.38
N ALA A 297 -9.62 -7.12 -4.47
CA ALA A 297 -10.60 -6.08 -4.76
C ALA A 297 -12.01 -6.63 -5.07
N GLY A 298 -12.17 -7.95 -5.20
CA GLY A 298 -13.45 -8.62 -5.52
C GLY A 298 -13.74 -8.73 -7.01
N ALA A 299 -12.83 -8.26 -7.87
CA ALA A 299 -12.96 -8.29 -9.32
C ALA A 299 -12.58 -9.67 -9.90
N GLU A 300 -12.92 -9.88 -11.17
CA GLU A 300 -12.55 -11.04 -11.97
C GLU A 300 -11.43 -10.67 -12.96
N ILE A 301 -10.53 -11.61 -13.24
CA ILE A 301 -9.53 -11.45 -14.31
C ILE A 301 -10.23 -11.73 -15.64
N ALA A 302 -10.28 -10.74 -16.52
CA ALA A 302 -10.85 -10.91 -17.86
C ALA A 302 -9.94 -11.79 -18.72
N ALA A 303 -10.54 -12.70 -19.50
CA ALA A 303 -9.80 -13.57 -20.41
C ALA A 303 -9.25 -12.81 -21.63
N THR A 304 -9.93 -11.74 -22.06
CA THR A 304 -9.57 -10.91 -23.22
C THR A 304 -9.85 -9.43 -22.94
N PRO A 305 -9.19 -8.50 -23.65
CA PRO A 305 -9.49 -7.07 -23.54
C PRO A 305 -10.94 -6.73 -23.88
N THR A 306 -11.53 -7.44 -24.86
CA THR A 306 -12.91 -7.21 -25.30
C THR A 306 -13.91 -7.45 -24.16
N THR A 307 -13.70 -8.52 -23.38
CA THR A 307 -14.55 -8.90 -22.24
C THR A 307 -14.31 -8.09 -20.97
N ALA A 308 -13.29 -7.23 -20.94
CA ALA A 308 -12.92 -6.46 -19.76
C ALA A 308 -13.76 -5.19 -19.62
N ASP A 309 -14.13 -4.84 -18.39
CA ASP A 309 -14.62 -3.51 -18.04
C ASP A 309 -13.46 -2.51 -17.94
N ILE A 310 -12.32 -2.98 -17.42
CA ILE A 310 -11.13 -2.17 -17.13
C ILE A 310 -9.92 -2.81 -17.79
N ILE A 311 -9.11 -2.00 -18.45
CA ILE A 311 -7.77 -2.37 -18.90
C ILE A 311 -6.76 -1.89 -17.85
N LEU A 312 -5.94 -2.81 -17.35
CA LEU A 312 -4.86 -2.51 -16.42
C LEU A 312 -3.51 -2.60 -17.13
N ALA A 313 -2.94 -1.46 -17.46
CA ALA A 313 -1.61 -1.33 -18.03
C ALA A 313 -0.57 -1.32 -16.90
N VAL A 314 0.22 -2.38 -16.78
CA VAL A 314 1.26 -2.51 -15.73
C VAL A 314 2.62 -2.18 -16.32
N ASN A 315 3.18 -1.02 -15.94
CA ASN A 315 4.57 -0.73 -16.25
C ASN A 315 5.46 -1.59 -15.36
N THR A 316 6.45 -2.24 -15.95
CA THR A 316 7.34 -3.18 -15.26
C THR A 316 8.76 -2.61 -15.18
N PRO A 317 9.63 -3.09 -14.27
CA PRO A 317 11.04 -2.72 -14.26
C PRO A 317 11.79 -3.33 -15.45
N GLY A 318 13.06 -2.91 -15.62
CA GLY A 318 14.03 -3.57 -16.49
C GLY A 318 14.39 -4.98 -16.01
N LYS A 319 15.66 -5.36 -16.12
CA LYS A 319 16.12 -6.68 -15.65
C LYS A 319 16.05 -6.81 -14.12
N LYS A 320 16.22 -5.69 -13.41
CA LYS A 320 16.08 -5.58 -11.96
C LYS A 320 15.38 -4.26 -11.65
N MET A 321 14.52 -4.26 -10.64
CA MET A 321 13.91 -3.03 -10.14
C MET A 321 14.92 -2.20 -9.34
N ILE A 322 14.93 -0.90 -9.58
CA ILE A 322 15.70 0.09 -8.82
C ILE A 322 14.77 1.14 -8.19
N GLU A 323 15.32 1.96 -7.29
CA GLU A 323 14.58 3.08 -6.68
C GLU A 323 14.34 4.19 -7.71
N ALA A 324 13.16 4.81 -7.70
CA ALA A 324 12.79 5.86 -8.64
C ALA A 324 13.73 7.07 -8.54
N ARG A 325 14.20 7.38 -7.32
CA ARG A 325 15.17 8.45 -7.05
C ARG A 325 16.52 8.27 -7.76
N GLU A 326 16.83 7.04 -8.20
CA GLU A 326 18.09 6.71 -8.88
C GLU A 326 17.99 6.78 -10.39
N GLN A 327 16.79 6.91 -10.97
CA GLN A 327 16.58 6.81 -12.42
C GLN A 327 17.38 7.83 -13.24
N LEU A 328 17.60 9.04 -12.71
CA LEU A 328 18.36 10.10 -13.39
C LEU A 328 19.86 10.08 -13.07
N THR A 329 20.27 9.50 -11.94
CA THR A 329 21.65 9.53 -11.46
C THR A 329 22.41 8.24 -11.71
N ASN A 330 21.71 7.11 -11.82
CA ASN A 330 22.25 5.79 -12.06
C ASN A 330 21.34 4.99 -13.00
N PRO A 331 21.19 5.43 -14.27
CA PRO A 331 20.30 4.77 -15.22
C PRO A 331 20.75 3.34 -15.53
N ASP A 332 19.80 2.40 -15.56
CA ASP A 332 20.04 1.01 -15.93
C ASP A 332 19.51 0.77 -17.36
N VAL A 333 20.42 0.48 -18.30
CA VAL A 333 20.11 0.22 -19.73
C VAL A 333 19.13 -0.94 -19.94
N THR A 334 18.90 -1.78 -18.93
CA THR A 334 17.88 -2.83 -19.02
C THR A 334 16.46 -2.29 -19.00
N TYR A 335 16.25 -1.05 -18.56
CA TYR A 335 14.96 -0.37 -18.69
C TYR A 335 14.61 -0.08 -20.17
N ASP A 336 15.62 0.07 -21.04
CA ASP A 336 15.46 0.22 -22.50
C ASP A 336 15.41 -1.13 -23.23
N THR A 337 16.19 -2.12 -22.77
CA THR A 337 16.41 -3.37 -23.52
C THR A 337 15.50 -4.52 -23.10
N PHE A 338 14.94 -4.49 -21.88
CA PHE A 338 14.01 -5.52 -21.38
C PHE A 338 12.55 -5.06 -21.39
N ARG A 339 12.26 -3.85 -21.85
CA ARG A 339 10.89 -3.30 -21.98
C ARG A 339 10.76 -2.64 -23.34
N ASN A 340 9.53 -2.41 -23.79
CA ASN A 340 9.27 -1.62 -24.98
C ASN A 340 8.19 -0.58 -24.67
N LEU A 341 8.60 0.56 -24.11
CA LEU A 341 7.67 1.63 -23.73
C LEU A 341 6.90 2.18 -24.93
N ARG A 342 7.49 2.18 -26.13
CA ARG A 342 6.79 2.60 -27.36
C ARG A 342 5.61 1.68 -27.67
N ALA A 343 5.83 0.36 -27.61
CA ALA A 343 4.75 -0.61 -27.79
C ALA A 343 3.72 -0.52 -26.68
N PHE A 344 4.16 -0.39 -25.42
CA PHE A 344 3.28 -0.25 -24.26
C PHE A 344 2.36 0.98 -24.36
N VAL A 345 2.92 2.15 -24.67
CA VAL A 345 2.14 3.38 -24.87
C VAL A 345 1.22 3.28 -26.10
N SER A 346 1.68 2.66 -27.19
CA SER A 346 0.83 2.40 -28.35
C SER A 346 -0.36 1.50 -28.03
N GLU A 347 -0.18 0.51 -27.17
CA GLU A 347 -1.25 -0.39 -26.73
C GLU A 347 -2.23 0.34 -25.80
N ILE A 348 -1.73 1.15 -24.85
CA ILE A 348 -2.56 2.07 -24.04
C ILE A 348 -3.45 2.94 -24.95
N SER A 349 -2.84 3.63 -25.92
CA SER A 349 -3.55 4.50 -26.87
C SER A 349 -4.62 3.73 -27.66
N SER A 350 -4.32 2.49 -28.07
CA SER A 350 -5.26 1.66 -28.81
C SER A 350 -6.49 1.29 -27.97
N TYR A 351 -6.32 0.94 -26.68
CA TYR A 351 -7.45 0.64 -25.81
C TYR A 351 -8.29 1.87 -25.47
N LEU A 352 -7.65 3.02 -25.22
CA LEU A 352 -8.34 4.30 -25.04
C LEU A 352 -9.22 4.63 -26.26
N ALA A 353 -8.71 4.44 -27.48
CA ALA A 353 -9.45 4.67 -28.71
C ALA A 353 -10.69 3.77 -28.88
N THR A 354 -10.76 2.64 -28.16
CA THR A 354 -11.94 1.76 -28.13
C THR A 354 -12.97 2.15 -27.06
N GLY A 355 -12.74 3.24 -26.32
CA GLY A 355 -13.60 3.71 -25.23
C GLY A 355 -13.51 2.84 -23.97
N LYS A 356 -12.45 2.02 -23.83
CA LYS A 356 -12.21 1.26 -22.61
C LYS A 356 -11.66 2.19 -21.52
N LEU A 357 -12.05 1.91 -20.29
CA LEU A 357 -11.43 2.52 -19.11
C LEU A 357 -10.02 1.97 -18.98
N VAL A 358 -9.00 2.83 -18.97
CA VAL A 358 -7.59 2.43 -18.87
C VAL A 358 -6.97 2.98 -17.59
N THR A 359 -6.40 2.05 -16.82
CA THR A 359 -5.66 2.33 -15.59
C THR A 359 -4.20 1.96 -15.77
N VAL A 360 -3.30 2.85 -15.37
CA VAL A 360 -1.86 2.63 -15.36
C VAL A 360 -1.39 2.36 -13.94
N ALA A 361 -0.87 1.16 -13.70
CA ALA A 361 -0.09 0.83 -12.50
C ALA A 361 1.39 0.89 -12.87
N ASP A 362 2.06 1.99 -12.54
CA ASP A 362 3.47 2.17 -12.86
C ASP A 362 4.36 1.59 -11.77
N SER A 363 4.76 0.33 -11.97
CA SER A 363 5.64 -0.43 -11.08
C SER A 363 7.03 -0.63 -11.67
N ALA A 364 7.46 0.29 -12.54
CA ALA A 364 8.81 0.25 -13.08
C ALA A 364 9.90 0.51 -12.04
N TYR A 365 9.61 1.37 -11.08
CA TYR A 365 10.54 1.74 -10.02
C TYR A 365 9.88 1.58 -8.66
N ALA A 366 10.69 1.31 -7.63
CA ALA A 366 10.21 1.42 -6.27
C ALA A 366 10.19 2.90 -5.86
N ASN A 367 9.22 3.28 -5.03
CA ASN A 367 9.14 4.60 -4.41
C ASN A 367 9.06 5.76 -5.42
N GLY A 368 8.36 5.58 -6.55
CA GLY A 368 8.04 6.64 -7.51
C GLY A 368 7.82 6.15 -8.95
N GLY A 369 7.26 7.02 -9.80
CA GLY A 369 6.96 6.71 -11.21
C GLY A 369 8.09 6.90 -12.24
N ASP A 370 7.85 6.36 -13.42
CA ASP A 370 8.75 6.40 -14.59
C ASP A 370 8.60 7.73 -15.36
N LEU A 371 9.61 8.60 -15.28
CA LEU A 371 9.57 9.93 -15.89
C LEU A 371 9.52 9.87 -17.42
N GLU A 372 10.08 8.81 -18.02
CA GLU A 372 10.01 8.61 -19.47
C GLU A 372 8.58 8.26 -19.90
N LEU A 373 7.92 7.33 -19.18
CA LEU A 373 6.54 6.96 -19.46
C LEU A 373 5.62 8.19 -19.38
N ILE A 374 5.72 9.00 -18.32
CA ILE A 374 4.93 10.23 -18.19
C ILE A 374 5.16 11.18 -19.36
N SER A 375 6.41 11.38 -19.76
CA SER A 375 6.75 12.24 -20.91
C SER A 375 6.13 11.72 -22.21
N MET A 376 6.16 10.40 -22.44
CA MET A 376 5.59 9.78 -23.63
C MET A 376 4.06 9.84 -23.68
N LEU A 377 3.40 9.69 -22.52
CA LEU A 377 1.95 9.79 -22.40
C LEU A 377 1.48 11.24 -22.57
N ASP A 378 2.18 12.21 -21.97
CA ASP A 378 1.88 13.65 -22.12
C ASP A 378 2.04 14.10 -23.58
N GLU A 379 3.14 13.75 -24.24
CA GLU A 379 3.40 14.13 -25.63
C GLU A 379 2.34 13.60 -26.60
N GLN A 380 1.64 12.53 -26.26
CA GLN A 380 0.56 11.97 -27.07
C GLN A 380 -0.84 12.38 -26.60
N ASN A 381 -0.96 13.30 -25.63
CA ASN A 381 -2.22 13.71 -25.00
C ASN A 381 -3.02 12.54 -24.40
N LEU A 382 -2.33 11.49 -23.93
CA LEU A 382 -2.98 10.30 -23.38
C LEU A 382 -3.31 10.46 -21.90
N LEU A 383 -2.56 11.28 -21.15
CA LEU A 383 -2.84 11.54 -19.73
C LEU A 383 -4.24 12.15 -19.48
N ASN A 384 -4.77 12.92 -20.44
CA ASN A 384 -6.13 13.46 -20.39
C ASN A 384 -7.24 12.39 -20.56
N GLN A 385 -6.87 11.20 -21.02
CA GLN A 385 -7.79 10.11 -21.33
C GLN A 385 -7.64 8.91 -20.39
N ILE A 386 -6.46 8.73 -19.78
CA ILE A 386 -6.24 7.71 -18.74
C ILE A 386 -7.10 8.04 -17.52
N ASP A 387 -7.71 7.02 -16.94
CA ASP A 387 -8.68 7.18 -15.85
C ASP A 387 -8.00 7.18 -14.48
N VAL A 388 -6.97 6.36 -14.30
CA VAL A 388 -6.20 6.28 -13.06
C VAL A 388 -4.73 6.02 -13.38
N TYR A 389 -3.84 6.72 -12.69
CA TYR A 389 -2.42 6.43 -12.65
C TYR A 389 -1.96 6.34 -11.19
N ARG A 390 -1.15 5.34 -10.84
CA ARG A 390 -0.47 5.20 -9.53
C ARG A 390 0.95 4.69 -9.72
N ALA A 391 1.87 5.10 -8.85
CA ALA A 391 3.31 4.76 -8.94
C ALA A 391 4.08 4.88 -7.60
N TRP A 392 3.41 4.73 -6.47
CA TRP A 392 3.98 5.05 -5.15
C TRP A 392 4.44 3.82 -4.35
N ASN A 393 5.44 4.04 -3.49
CA ASN A 393 5.95 3.09 -2.50
C ASN A 393 6.44 1.75 -3.08
N THR A 394 5.64 0.69 -3.08
CA THR A 394 6.01 -0.64 -3.63
C THR A 394 5.14 -1.01 -4.82
N ASN A 395 5.51 -2.08 -5.55
CA ASN A 395 4.70 -2.56 -6.68
C ASN A 395 3.27 -2.92 -6.21
N CYS A 396 3.10 -3.64 -5.11
CA CYS A 396 1.76 -3.96 -4.60
C CYS A 396 0.99 -2.74 -4.11
N ASN A 397 1.65 -1.79 -3.43
CA ASN A 397 1.01 -0.53 -3.05
C ASN A 397 0.46 0.22 -4.29
N THR A 398 1.25 0.24 -5.36
CA THR A 398 0.87 0.81 -6.65
C THR A 398 -0.29 0.05 -7.30
N VAL A 399 -0.15 -1.26 -7.52
CA VAL A 399 -1.15 -2.09 -8.21
C VAL A 399 -2.48 -2.11 -7.45
N GLY A 400 -2.45 -2.31 -6.14
CA GLY A 400 -3.67 -2.38 -5.33
C GLY A 400 -4.40 -1.05 -5.26
N SER A 401 -3.68 0.07 -5.11
CA SER A 401 -4.30 1.40 -5.13
C SER A 401 -4.80 1.77 -6.54
N ALA A 402 -4.10 1.39 -7.61
CA ALA A 402 -4.57 1.59 -8.98
C ALA A 402 -5.89 0.86 -9.24
N ILE A 403 -5.95 -0.44 -8.93
CA ILE A 403 -7.17 -1.26 -9.08
C ILE A 403 -8.29 -0.71 -8.21
N GLY A 404 -8.01 -0.44 -6.93
CA GLY A 404 -9.01 0.03 -5.98
C GLY A 404 -9.61 1.38 -6.39
N SER A 405 -8.75 2.35 -6.70
CA SER A 405 -9.17 3.68 -7.16
C SER A 405 -9.99 3.63 -8.44
N THR A 406 -9.67 2.71 -9.35
CA THR A 406 -10.39 2.55 -10.61
C THR A 406 -11.81 2.06 -10.38
N ILE A 407 -11.99 1.02 -9.57
CA ILE A 407 -13.32 0.47 -9.28
C ILE A 407 -14.17 1.49 -8.51
N ILE A 408 -13.58 2.18 -7.53
CA ILE A 408 -14.29 3.19 -6.74
C ILE A 408 -14.74 4.36 -7.61
N GLN A 409 -14.02 4.70 -8.68
CA GLN A 409 -14.35 5.83 -9.55
C GLN A 409 -14.98 5.44 -10.89
N PHE A 410 -15.27 4.15 -11.10
CA PHE A 410 -15.64 3.59 -12.40
C PHE A 410 -16.79 4.34 -13.07
N ASP A 411 -17.85 4.63 -12.31
CA ASP A 411 -19.08 5.27 -12.80
C ASP A 411 -19.07 6.81 -12.62
N LEU A 412 -17.94 7.40 -12.18
CA LEU A 412 -17.83 8.86 -12.03
C LEU A 412 -17.65 9.55 -13.40
N PRO A 413 -17.78 10.89 -13.49
CA PRO A 413 -17.39 11.63 -14.68
C PRO A 413 -15.87 11.59 -14.92
N GLN A 414 -15.44 11.72 -16.17
CA GLN A 414 -14.02 11.71 -16.55
C GLN A 414 -13.26 12.87 -15.90
N GLU A 415 -13.90 14.02 -15.72
CA GLU A 415 -13.31 15.22 -15.12
C GLU A 415 -12.87 14.97 -13.67
N ILE A 416 -13.69 14.25 -12.90
CA ILE A 416 -13.37 13.87 -11.52
C ILE A 416 -12.19 12.89 -11.49
N ARG A 417 -12.20 11.89 -12.39
CA ARG A 417 -11.09 10.93 -12.50
C ARG A 417 -9.79 11.62 -12.91
N PHE A 418 -9.87 12.56 -13.85
CA PHE A 418 -8.73 13.35 -14.30
C PHE A 418 -8.14 14.19 -13.16
N GLN A 419 -8.97 14.86 -12.35
CA GLN A 419 -8.48 15.60 -11.18
C GLN A 419 -7.72 14.68 -10.20
N GLU A 420 -8.24 13.48 -9.93
CA GLU A 420 -7.55 12.50 -9.09
C GLU A 420 -6.28 11.96 -9.74
N LEU A 421 -6.26 11.78 -11.06
CA LEU A 421 -5.06 11.41 -11.80
C LEU A 421 -3.96 12.47 -11.61
N ILE A 422 -4.27 13.76 -11.73
CA ILE A 422 -3.28 14.82 -11.51
C ILE A 422 -2.80 14.85 -10.06
N ASN A 423 -3.70 14.71 -9.08
CA ASN A 423 -3.31 14.57 -7.66
C ASN A 423 -2.31 13.42 -7.46
N ASN A 424 -2.54 12.28 -8.09
CA ASN A 424 -1.64 11.13 -8.01
C ASN A 424 -0.30 11.39 -8.69
N LEU A 425 -0.27 12.04 -9.85
CA LEU A 425 0.99 12.37 -10.54
C LEU A 425 1.89 13.28 -9.69
N ILE A 426 1.30 14.24 -8.98
CA ILE A 426 2.03 15.19 -8.13
C ILE A 426 2.76 14.46 -6.99
N ASP A 427 2.09 13.54 -6.30
CA ASP A 427 2.74 12.73 -5.26
C ASP A 427 3.59 11.62 -5.89
N ASP A 428 2.94 10.61 -6.48
CA ASP A 428 3.53 9.36 -6.93
C ASP A 428 4.68 9.55 -7.93
N VAL A 429 4.63 10.57 -8.78
CA VAL A 429 5.71 10.84 -9.76
C VAL A 429 6.61 11.96 -9.28
N PHE A 430 6.09 13.19 -9.14
CA PHE A 430 6.96 14.35 -8.96
C PHE A 430 7.54 14.44 -7.55
N TYR A 431 6.72 14.23 -6.51
CA TYR A 431 7.21 14.25 -5.14
C TYR A 431 8.15 13.08 -4.87
N GLN A 432 7.64 11.85 -5.05
CA GLN A 432 8.33 10.62 -4.67
C GLN A 432 9.67 10.44 -5.41
N THR A 433 9.69 10.78 -6.69
CA THR A 433 10.88 10.60 -7.55
C THR A 433 11.87 11.75 -7.48
N ILE A 434 11.38 12.99 -7.58
CA ILE A 434 12.23 14.17 -7.82
C ILE A 434 12.37 14.99 -6.54
N VAL A 435 11.27 15.56 -6.07
CA VAL A 435 11.29 16.61 -5.03
C VAL A 435 11.81 16.07 -3.72
N ARG A 436 11.38 14.89 -3.30
CA ARG A 436 11.84 14.27 -2.06
C ARG A 436 13.35 14.11 -2.02
N LYS A 437 13.96 13.64 -3.12
CA LYS A 437 15.42 13.49 -3.22
C LYS A 437 16.11 14.86 -3.18
N MET A 438 15.66 15.81 -3.99
CA MET A 438 16.25 17.15 -4.02
C MET A 438 16.21 17.85 -2.65
N ILE A 439 15.06 17.82 -1.97
CA ILE A 439 14.94 18.39 -0.63
C ILE A 439 15.86 17.67 0.35
N THR A 440 15.86 16.33 0.35
CA THR A 440 16.67 15.52 1.28
C THR A 440 18.16 15.77 1.11
N ASP A 441 18.65 15.85 -0.13
CA ASP A 441 20.08 15.95 -0.41
C ASP A 441 20.59 17.40 -0.36
N ASP A 442 19.79 18.35 -0.87
CA ASP A 442 20.26 19.72 -1.12
C ASP A 442 19.71 20.76 -0.13
N TYR A 443 18.55 20.52 0.50
CA TYR A 443 17.90 21.50 1.39
C TYR A 443 18.08 21.15 2.86
N LEU A 444 17.67 19.95 3.29
CA LEU A 444 17.67 19.56 4.71
C LEU A 444 19.05 19.70 5.40
N PRO A 445 20.19 19.32 4.79
CA PRO A 445 21.49 19.42 5.45
C PRO A 445 21.89 20.85 5.80
N LYS A 446 21.43 21.86 5.04
CA LYS A 446 21.73 23.28 5.29
C LYS A 446 21.13 23.79 6.61
N TYR A 447 20.11 23.12 7.12
CA TYR A 447 19.37 23.48 8.33
C TYR A 447 19.50 22.41 9.44
N ASN A 448 20.48 21.51 9.30
CA ASN A 448 20.68 20.37 10.20
C ASN A 448 19.42 19.50 10.37
N MET A 449 18.55 19.46 9.37
CA MET A 449 17.38 18.57 9.32
C MET A 449 17.78 17.24 8.69
N THR A 450 16.94 16.21 8.88
CA THR A 450 17.18 14.89 8.28
C THR A 450 15.91 14.37 7.61
N TYR A 451 16.05 13.33 6.80
CA TYR A 451 14.93 12.61 6.21
C TYR A 451 13.84 12.22 7.22
N PHE A 452 14.22 11.88 8.46
CA PHE A 452 13.33 11.40 9.52
C PHE A 452 12.89 12.49 10.51
N ASP A 453 13.45 13.69 10.44
CA ASP A 453 13.15 14.79 11.37
C ASP A 453 13.35 16.15 10.71
N LEU A 454 12.23 16.82 10.42
CA LEU A 454 12.18 18.20 9.92
C LEU A 454 12.16 19.25 11.04
N LYS A 455 12.37 18.82 12.30
CA LYS A 455 12.34 19.68 13.50
C LYS A 455 11.02 20.45 13.61
N GLY A 456 11.08 21.77 13.79
CA GLY A 456 9.92 22.66 13.84
C GLY A 456 9.61 23.37 12.52
N ASP A 457 10.33 23.05 11.44
CA ASP A 457 10.33 23.83 10.20
C ASP A 457 9.61 23.12 9.03
N ALA A 458 8.71 22.18 9.35
CA ALA A 458 7.97 21.41 8.35
C ALA A 458 7.23 22.30 7.32
N ASP A 459 6.66 23.42 7.76
CA ASP A 459 5.97 24.38 6.88
C ASP A 459 6.93 25.04 5.88
N GLN A 460 8.16 25.36 6.32
CA GLN A 460 9.17 25.94 5.43
C GLN A 460 9.67 24.90 4.42
N VAL A 461 9.86 23.65 4.87
CA VAL A 461 10.19 22.53 3.97
C VAL A 461 9.06 22.32 2.95
N ALA A 462 7.80 22.50 3.37
CA ALA A 462 6.63 22.37 2.51
C ALA A 462 6.64 23.41 1.40
N THR A 463 6.86 24.69 1.73
CA THR A 463 6.99 25.76 0.72
C THR A 463 8.07 25.44 -0.33
N GLN A 464 9.23 24.92 0.11
CA GLN A 464 10.30 24.55 -0.83
C GLN A 464 9.94 23.35 -1.70
N ALA A 465 9.23 22.36 -1.14
CA ALA A 465 8.73 21.22 -1.89
C ALA A 465 7.67 21.66 -2.92
N GLU A 466 6.75 22.56 -2.56
CA GLU A 466 5.71 23.10 -3.46
C GLU A 466 6.33 23.82 -4.67
N GLU A 467 7.35 24.66 -4.45
CA GLU A 467 8.07 25.31 -5.56
C GLU A 467 8.69 24.31 -6.54
N LEU A 468 9.30 23.24 -6.02
CA LEU A 468 9.90 22.18 -6.83
C LEU A 468 8.83 21.33 -7.52
N LEU A 469 7.69 21.11 -6.88
CA LEU A 469 6.54 20.41 -7.48
C LEU A 469 5.97 21.20 -8.64
N HIS A 470 5.76 22.51 -8.49
CA HIS A 470 5.32 23.37 -9.59
C HIS A 470 6.30 23.31 -10.78
N LYS A 471 7.61 23.42 -10.53
CA LYS A 471 8.64 23.32 -11.58
C LYS A 471 8.63 21.95 -12.26
N SER A 472 8.52 20.86 -11.51
CA SER A 472 8.52 19.50 -12.04
C SER A 472 7.26 19.21 -12.84
N THR A 473 6.09 19.60 -12.32
CA THR A 473 4.79 19.43 -12.97
C THR A 473 4.77 20.17 -14.31
N ALA A 474 5.20 21.44 -14.35
CA ALA A 474 5.29 22.22 -15.59
C ALA A 474 6.29 21.65 -16.61
N ARG A 475 7.37 21.01 -16.14
CA ARG A 475 8.38 20.38 -17.01
C ARG A 475 7.85 19.14 -17.72
N TYR A 476 7.13 18.28 -17.01
CA TYR A 476 6.72 16.96 -17.52
C TYR A 476 5.31 16.93 -18.12
N LEU A 477 4.40 17.80 -17.65
CA LEU A 477 3.00 17.85 -18.11
C LEU A 477 2.76 19.03 -19.05
N ARG A 478 3.53 19.11 -20.13
CA ARG A 478 3.52 20.27 -21.04
C ARG A 478 2.20 20.40 -21.79
N LYS A 479 1.64 19.28 -22.26
CA LYS A 479 0.37 19.27 -23.00
C LYS A 479 -0.83 19.11 -22.10
N THR A 480 -0.71 18.28 -21.07
CA THR A 480 -1.78 18.03 -20.10
C THR A 480 -2.19 19.31 -19.37
N LEU A 481 -1.24 20.18 -19.01
CA LEU A 481 -1.53 21.43 -18.31
C LEU A 481 -1.90 22.60 -19.23
N THR A 482 -1.87 22.48 -20.56
CA THR A 482 -2.10 23.63 -21.45
C THR A 482 -3.52 24.22 -21.30
N GLY A 483 -4.45 23.47 -20.70
CA GLY A 483 -5.81 23.92 -20.35
C GLY A 483 -6.03 24.21 -18.85
N MET A 484 -5.03 24.06 -17.99
CA MET A 484 -5.12 24.34 -16.56
C MET A 484 -4.43 25.66 -16.24
N SER A 485 -5.17 26.75 -16.30
CA SER A 485 -4.76 28.03 -15.69
C SER A 485 -5.11 28.02 -14.21
N ASN A 486 -4.18 28.42 -13.34
CA ASN A 486 -4.40 28.67 -11.91
C ASN A 486 -4.67 27.44 -11.02
N TYR A 487 -3.63 26.64 -10.76
CA TYR A 487 -3.64 25.63 -9.71
C TYR A 487 -2.61 25.93 -8.61
N GLN A 488 -2.90 25.52 -7.39
CA GLN A 488 -1.95 25.51 -6.27
C GLN A 488 -1.70 24.07 -5.82
N ILE A 489 -0.44 23.77 -5.52
CA ILE A 489 -0.06 22.51 -4.91
C ILE A 489 0.20 22.79 -3.43
N GLY A 490 -0.54 22.12 -2.55
CA GLY A 490 -0.27 22.11 -1.11
C GLY A 490 0.37 20.80 -0.69
N ILE A 491 1.31 20.86 0.26
CA ILE A 491 1.93 19.66 0.84
C ILE A 491 2.05 19.75 2.36
N GLU A 492 1.77 18.64 3.05
CA GLU A 492 2.00 18.53 4.50
C GLU A 492 2.80 17.26 4.83
N PHE A 493 3.61 17.33 5.90
CA PHE A 493 4.42 16.20 6.39
C PHE A 493 3.81 15.62 7.68
N PRO A 494 2.88 14.66 7.60
CA PRO A 494 2.11 14.17 8.74
C PRO A 494 2.98 13.64 9.89
N TRP A 495 4.15 13.07 9.57
CA TRP A 495 5.07 12.45 10.53
C TRP A 495 6.38 13.21 10.74
N ASN A 496 6.42 14.49 10.34
CA ASN A 496 7.64 15.31 10.42
C ASN A 496 8.84 14.64 9.72
N ARG A 497 8.58 13.95 8.60
CA ARG A 497 9.56 13.21 7.80
C ARG A 497 9.22 13.30 6.32
N MET A 498 10.17 12.95 5.46
CA MET A 498 10.08 13.11 4.01
C MET A 498 9.40 11.95 3.27
N PHE A 499 8.95 10.88 3.94
CA PHE A 499 8.44 9.71 3.23
C PHE A 499 6.99 9.89 2.76
N GLU A 500 6.05 10.01 3.71
CA GLU A 500 4.64 10.24 3.42
C GLU A 500 4.30 11.71 3.47
N VAL A 501 3.44 12.11 2.55
CA VAL A 501 2.95 13.48 2.44
C VAL A 501 1.46 13.49 2.21
N ASN A 502 0.84 14.62 2.54
CA ASN A 502 -0.49 14.96 2.09
C ASN A 502 -0.38 16.01 0.98
N CYS A 503 -0.18 15.57 -0.26
CA CYS A 503 -0.28 16.41 -1.45
C CYS A 503 -1.75 16.65 -1.86
N GLN A 504 -2.08 17.92 -2.14
CA GLN A 504 -3.39 18.33 -2.65
C GLN A 504 -3.23 19.34 -3.77
N LEU A 505 -3.93 19.10 -4.89
CA LEU A 505 -4.16 20.11 -5.90
C LEU A 505 -5.41 20.91 -5.56
N ASN A 506 -5.24 22.19 -5.32
CA ASN A 506 -6.34 23.13 -5.15
C ASN A 506 -6.52 23.91 -6.46
N SER A 507 -7.71 23.84 -7.04
CA SER A 507 -8.11 24.80 -8.08
C SER A 507 -8.30 26.15 -7.42
N MET A 508 -7.65 27.19 -7.92
CA MET A 508 -8.06 28.55 -7.58
C MET A 508 -9.35 28.79 -8.35
N GLU A 509 -10.46 29.04 -7.64
CA GLU A 509 -11.64 29.60 -8.31
C GLU A 509 -11.22 30.94 -8.93
N ASP A 510 -11.50 31.11 -10.23
CA ASP A 510 -11.31 32.38 -10.95
C ASP A 510 -12.27 33.48 -10.44
#